data_AF-A0A7C9FDJ2-F1
#
_entry.id   AF-A0A7C9FDJ2-F1
#
_cell.length_a   1.000
_cell.length_b   1.000
_cell.length_c   1.000
_cell.angle_alpha   90.00
_cell.angle_beta   90.00
_cell.angle_gamma   90.00
#
_symmetry.space_group_name_H-M   'P 1'
#
loop_
_entity.id
_entity.type
_entity.pdbx_description
1 polymer ?
#
loop_
_entity_poly.entity_id
_entity_poly.type
_entity_poly.pdbx_seq_one_letter_code
_entity_poly.pdbx_strand_id
1 'polypeptide(L)'
;AIANFGVFSHFIHPDDVIDPDRAFGRDWDTMFASLRKIVHDVKNQYPHLEAYTQHYATEKMITYQQADLNVTFDESTVYLAGEGLVNPSHFTIRLKPGQSLETGEFDFGTVEQWDADRPLYLVKLTSANAEIAIKGEVQ
;
A
#
# COMPACT_ATOMS: atom_id res chain seq x y z
N ALA A 1 1.15 -12.25 9.67
CA ALA A 1 2.03 -11.46 8.78
C ALA A 1 1.97 -10.01 9.24
N ILE A 2 3.07 -9.27 9.19
CA ILE A 2 3.07 -7.83 9.48
C ILE A 2 2.82 -7.12 8.15
N ALA A 3 1.66 -6.47 8.02
CA ALA A 3 1.41 -5.51 6.95
C ALA A 3 1.63 -4.13 7.54
N ASN A 4 2.75 -3.48 7.22
CA ASN A 4 2.99 -2.11 7.64
C ASN A 4 2.38 -1.17 6.60
N PHE A 5 1.39 -0.37 7.00
CA PHE A 5 1.08 0.86 6.27
C PHE A 5 2.18 1.88 6.59
N GLY A 6 2.64 2.61 5.58
CA GLY A 6 3.70 3.59 5.76
C GLY A 6 3.82 4.52 4.57
N VAL A 7 4.67 5.53 4.74
CA VAL A 7 4.96 6.54 3.72
C VAL A 7 6.44 6.41 3.34
N PHE A 8 6.70 6.30 2.04
CA PHE A 8 8.03 6.54 1.49
C PHE A 8 8.15 8.03 1.14
N SER A 9 9.18 8.69 1.67
CA SER A 9 9.47 10.09 1.39
C SER A 9 10.94 10.25 1.03
N HIS A 10 11.21 11.03 0.00
CA HIS A 10 12.55 11.45 -0.38
C HIS A 10 12.62 12.98 -0.30
N PHE A 11 13.67 13.47 0.34
CA PHE A 11 13.95 14.90 0.48
C PHE A 11 15.31 15.22 -0.14
N ILE A 12 15.41 16.38 -0.77
CA ILE A 12 16.63 16.89 -1.40
C ILE A 12 16.99 18.18 -0.69
N HIS A 13 18.24 18.29 -0.25
CA HIS A 13 18.74 19.53 0.32
C HIS A 13 19.01 20.53 -0.81
N PRO A 14 18.46 21.76 -0.77
CA PRO A 14 18.64 22.74 -1.84
C PRO A 14 20.11 23.08 -2.11
N ASP A 15 20.94 23.02 -1.08
CA ASP A 15 22.38 23.28 -1.12
C ASP A 15 23.19 22.11 -1.73
N ASP A 16 22.60 20.91 -1.93
CA ASP A 16 23.26 19.80 -2.65
C ASP A 16 23.65 20.22 -4.08
N VAL A 17 22.95 21.18 -4.66
CA VAL A 17 23.16 21.63 -6.05
C VAL A 17 24.36 22.55 -6.21
N ILE A 18 24.75 23.26 -5.14
CA ILE A 18 25.74 24.35 -5.21
C ILE A 18 26.99 24.09 -4.36
N ASP A 19 26.97 23.09 -3.48
CA ASP A 19 28.08 22.71 -2.62
C ASP A 19 28.73 21.40 -3.13
N PRO A 20 29.94 21.46 -3.74
CA PRO A 20 30.62 20.29 -4.27
C PRO A 20 30.96 19.23 -3.22
N ASP A 21 31.18 19.60 -1.97
CA ASP A 21 31.49 18.66 -0.91
C ASP A 21 30.24 17.88 -0.51
N ARG A 22 29.09 18.57 -0.39
CA ARG A 22 27.79 17.92 -0.14
C ARG A 22 27.31 17.09 -1.32
N ALA A 23 27.61 17.51 -2.54
CA ALA A 23 27.32 16.77 -3.76
C ALA A 23 28.27 15.58 -4.01
N PHE A 24 29.33 15.43 -3.21
CA PHE A 24 30.42 14.47 -3.46
C PHE A 24 31.02 14.62 -4.88
N GLY A 25 31.20 15.86 -5.32
CA GLY A 25 31.73 16.21 -6.64
C GLY A 25 30.80 15.93 -7.82
N ARG A 26 29.53 15.61 -7.59
CA ARG A 26 28.54 15.39 -8.66
C ARG A 26 28.01 16.71 -9.20
N ASP A 27 27.86 16.80 -10.52
CA ASP A 27 27.17 17.92 -11.15
C ASP A 27 25.65 17.76 -11.09
N TRP A 28 24.96 18.85 -11.43
CA TRP A 28 23.50 18.90 -11.48
C TRP A 28 22.91 17.81 -12.36
N ASP A 29 23.47 17.59 -13.55
CA ASP A 29 22.92 16.64 -14.52
C ASP A 29 22.98 15.20 -14.00
N THR A 30 24.07 14.84 -13.32
CA THR A 30 24.25 13.53 -12.67
C THR A 30 23.25 13.33 -11.53
N MET A 31 23.07 14.33 -10.67
CA MET A 31 22.11 14.28 -9.56
C MET A 31 20.68 14.20 -10.07
N PHE A 32 20.32 15.00 -11.06
CA PHE A 32 19.00 14.99 -11.67
C PHE A 32 18.69 13.67 -12.38
N ALA A 33 19.66 13.09 -13.08
CA ALA A 33 19.53 11.75 -13.66
C ALA A 33 19.29 10.69 -12.59
N SER A 34 19.99 10.76 -11.46
CA SER A 34 19.82 9.85 -10.33
C SER A 34 18.45 9.98 -9.68
N LEU A 35 17.95 11.21 -9.46
CA LEU A 35 16.61 11.45 -8.95
C LEU A 35 15.54 10.87 -9.88
N ARG A 36 15.64 11.12 -11.19
CA ARG A 36 14.71 10.56 -12.18
C ARG A 36 14.73 9.03 -12.14
N LYS A 37 15.90 8.42 -11.98
CA LYS A 37 16.03 6.98 -11.83
C LYS A 37 15.30 6.48 -10.58
N ILE A 38 15.46 7.13 -9.42
CA ILE A 38 14.76 6.75 -8.18
C ILE A 38 13.23 6.80 -8.40
N VAL A 39 12.71 7.89 -8.96
CA VAL A 39 11.26 8.03 -9.21
C VAL A 39 10.76 6.98 -10.20
N HIS A 40 11.53 6.68 -11.24
CA HIS A 40 11.21 5.66 -12.23
C HIS A 40 11.20 4.25 -11.62
N ASP A 41 12.23 3.90 -10.84
CA ASP A 41 12.33 2.62 -10.17
C ASP A 41 11.19 2.44 -9.17
N VAL A 42 10.89 3.48 -8.36
CA VAL A 42 9.76 3.45 -7.42
C VAL A 42 8.44 3.17 -8.14
N LYS A 43 8.16 3.89 -9.23
CA LYS A 43 6.93 3.72 -10.01
C LYS A 43 6.80 2.31 -10.59
N ASN A 44 7.89 1.73 -11.07
CA ASN A 44 7.84 0.44 -11.76
C ASN A 44 7.92 -0.77 -10.82
N GLN A 45 8.66 -0.64 -9.72
CA GLN A 45 8.87 -1.74 -8.76
C GLN A 45 7.80 -1.76 -7.68
N TYR A 46 7.18 -0.62 -7.38
CA TYR A 46 6.14 -0.49 -6.36
C TYR A 46 4.87 0.17 -6.93
N PRO A 47 4.22 -0.45 -7.93
CA PRO A 47 3.05 0.14 -8.62
C PRO A 47 1.83 0.35 -7.71
N HIS A 48 1.85 -0.23 -6.50
CA HIS A 48 0.82 -0.06 -5.47
C HIS A 48 1.05 1.18 -4.59
N LEU A 49 2.18 1.87 -4.71
CA LEU A 49 2.38 3.14 -4.02
C LEU A 49 1.58 4.24 -4.72
N GLU A 50 0.83 4.97 -3.92
CA GLU A 50 0.10 6.16 -4.37
C GLU A 50 0.96 7.41 -4.18
N ALA A 51 0.99 8.26 -5.20
CA ALA A 51 1.70 9.53 -5.14
C ALA A 51 0.91 10.56 -4.32
N TYR A 52 1.54 11.12 -3.29
CA TYR A 52 0.99 12.18 -2.45
C TYR A 52 1.99 13.32 -2.29
N THR A 53 1.48 14.53 -2.04
CA THR A 53 2.30 15.58 -1.43
C THR A 53 2.57 15.22 0.03
N GLN A 54 3.65 15.77 0.61
CA GLN A 54 3.99 15.52 2.01
C GLN A 54 2.86 15.89 2.98
N HIS A 55 2.13 16.97 2.69
CA HIS A 55 0.98 17.40 3.48
C HIS A 55 -0.10 16.31 3.54
N TYR A 56 -0.59 15.84 2.39
CA TYR A 56 -1.64 14.82 2.34
C TYR A 56 -1.17 13.45 2.86
N ALA A 57 0.09 13.09 2.63
CA ALA A 57 0.66 11.87 3.22
C ALA A 57 0.68 11.93 4.76
N THR A 58 0.97 13.11 5.32
CA THR A 58 0.95 13.34 6.77
C THR A 58 -0.46 13.19 7.34
N GLU A 59 -1.45 13.85 6.72
CA GLU A 59 -2.86 13.72 7.13
C GLU A 59 -3.33 12.26 7.10
N LYS A 60 -3.04 11.54 6.02
CA LYS A 60 -3.38 10.12 5.88
C LYS A 60 -2.72 9.25 6.95
N MET A 61 -1.46 9.54 7.30
CA MET A 61 -0.75 8.82 8.35
C MET A 61 -1.34 9.10 9.74
N ILE A 62 -1.77 10.33 10.02
CA ILE A 62 -2.47 10.69 11.26
C ILE A 62 -3.78 9.91 11.36
N THR A 63 -4.60 9.91 10.30
CA THR A 63 -5.85 9.15 10.25
C THR A 63 -5.59 7.66 10.48
N TYR A 64 -4.59 7.08 9.80
CA TYR A 64 -4.22 5.67 9.99
C TYR A 64 -3.85 5.34 11.44
N GLN A 65 -3.06 6.20 12.10
CA GLN A 65 -2.64 5.98 13.48
C GLN A 65 -3.78 6.11 14.50
N GLN A 66 -4.82 6.88 14.17
CA GLN A 66 -6.00 7.08 15.02
C GLN A 66 -7.11 6.07 14.76
N ALA A 67 -7.04 5.34 13.64
CA ALA A 67 -8.05 4.38 13.25
C ALA A 67 -8.04 3.16 14.17
N ASP A 68 -9.24 2.65 14.48
CA ASP A 68 -9.41 1.35 15.11
C ASP A 68 -9.78 0.33 14.04
N LEU A 69 -9.06 -0.80 14.00
CA LEU A 69 -9.24 -1.86 13.02
C LEU A 69 -9.28 -3.20 13.74
N ASN A 70 -10.39 -3.90 13.55
CA ASN A 70 -10.57 -5.27 13.97
C ASN A 70 -10.58 -6.19 12.74
N VAL A 71 -9.70 -7.18 12.75
CA VAL A 71 -9.61 -8.22 11.72
C VAL A 71 -9.75 -9.58 12.40
N THR A 72 -10.81 -10.30 12.05
CA THR A 72 -11.01 -11.70 12.45
C THR A 72 -11.26 -12.56 11.22
N PHE A 73 -11.05 -13.86 11.34
CA PHE A 73 -11.31 -14.80 10.26
C PHE A 73 -11.56 -16.19 10.82
N ASP A 74 -12.30 -16.99 10.07
CA ASP A 74 -12.45 -18.42 10.27
C ASP A 74 -12.03 -19.18 8.99
N GLU A 75 -12.45 -20.44 8.87
CA GLU A 75 -12.11 -21.27 7.70
C GLU A 75 -12.78 -20.82 6.40
N SER A 76 -13.89 -20.09 6.52
CA SER A 76 -14.81 -19.74 5.43
C SER A 76 -14.92 -18.24 5.19
N THR A 77 -14.55 -17.38 6.13
CA THR A 77 -14.83 -15.94 6.03
C THR A 77 -13.73 -15.09 6.68
N VAL A 78 -13.41 -13.97 6.04
CA VAL A 78 -12.64 -12.86 6.62
C VAL A 78 -13.59 -11.73 7.01
N TYR A 79 -13.49 -11.26 8.24
CA TYR A 79 -14.25 -10.14 8.77
C TYR A 79 -13.33 -8.95 9.02
N LEU A 80 -13.67 -7.82 8.41
CA LEU A 80 -13.01 -6.54 8.59
C LEU A 80 -14.01 -5.56 9.17
N ALA A 81 -13.67 -4.91 10.26
CA ALA A 81 -14.45 -3.82 10.84
C ALA A 81 -13.51 -2.73 11.32
N GLY A 82 -13.83 -1.47 11.04
CA GLY A 82 -13.02 -0.38 11.53
C GLY A 82 -13.76 0.93 11.71
N GLU A 83 -13.22 1.74 12.61
CA GLU A 83 -13.68 3.08 12.94
C GLU A 83 -12.57 4.09 12.61
N GLY A 84 -12.93 5.20 11.97
CA GLY A 84 -11.95 6.23 11.59
C GLY A 84 -10.94 5.77 10.53
N LEU A 85 -11.23 4.69 9.80
CA LEU A 85 -10.36 4.18 8.74
C LEU A 85 -10.06 5.25 7.68
N VAL A 86 -8.85 5.19 7.14
CA VAL A 86 -8.50 5.91 5.92
C VAL A 86 -9.47 5.49 4.81
N ASN A 87 -10.01 6.43 4.03
CA ASN A 87 -10.94 6.10 2.95
C ASN A 87 -10.37 6.54 1.59
N PRO A 88 -10.15 5.61 0.64
CA PRO A 88 -10.26 4.16 0.77
C PRO A 88 -9.14 3.55 1.63
N SER A 89 -9.44 2.46 2.34
CA SER A 89 -8.44 1.62 3.03
C SER A 89 -8.00 0.48 2.14
N HIS A 90 -6.72 0.13 2.16
CA HIS A 90 -6.16 -0.95 1.34
C HIS A 90 -5.62 -2.05 2.26
N PHE A 91 -6.09 -3.27 2.05
CA PHE A 91 -5.70 -4.45 2.80
C PHE A 91 -5.16 -5.52 1.86
N THR A 92 -4.19 -6.29 2.35
CA THR A 92 -3.69 -7.48 1.65
C THR A 92 -4.14 -8.73 2.36
N ILE A 93 -4.91 -9.58 1.68
CA ILE A 93 -5.33 -10.88 2.20
C ILE A 93 -4.54 -11.96 1.48
N ARG A 94 -3.84 -12.80 2.25
CA ARG A 94 -3.15 -13.98 1.73
C ARG A 94 -3.79 -15.24 2.31
N LEU A 95 -4.31 -16.09 1.45
CA LEU A 95 -4.92 -17.36 1.85
C LEU A 95 -3.94 -18.53 1.76
N LYS A 96 -4.37 -19.72 2.19
CA LYS A 96 -3.61 -20.95 2.01
C LYS A 96 -3.75 -21.47 0.56
N PRO A 97 -2.79 -22.28 0.06
CA PRO A 97 -2.96 -22.97 -1.21
C PRO A 97 -4.29 -23.74 -1.28
N GLY A 98 -4.95 -23.69 -2.44
CA GLY A 98 -6.28 -24.28 -2.65
C GLY A 98 -7.46 -23.37 -2.30
N GLN A 99 -7.23 -22.28 -1.57
CA GLN A 99 -8.26 -21.30 -1.24
C GLN A 99 -8.25 -20.09 -2.18
N SER A 100 -9.40 -19.45 -2.36
CA SER A 100 -9.55 -18.24 -3.17
C SER A 100 -10.61 -17.27 -2.63
N LEU A 101 -10.51 -16.01 -3.07
CA LEU A 101 -11.57 -14.99 -2.90
C LEU A 101 -12.24 -14.72 -4.25
N GLU A 102 -13.49 -14.28 -4.21
CA GLU A 102 -14.13 -13.68 -5.38
C GLU A 102 -13.54 -12.29 -5.65
N THR A 103 -13.19 -12.03 -6.91
CA THR A 103 -12.64 -10.74 -7.35
C THR A 103 -13.72 -9.91 -8.05
N GLY A 104 -13.69 -8.60 -7.86
CA GLY A 104 -14.66 -7.69 -8.47
C GLY A 104 -15.02 -6.52 -7.56
N GLU A 105 -16.17 -5.92 -7.84
CA GLU A 105 -16.78 -4.87 -7.02
C GLU A 105 -17.85 -5.46 -6.11
N PHE A 106 -17.91 -4.96 -4.89
CA PHE A 106 -18.81 -5.35 -3.82
C PHE A 106 -19.31 -4.11 -3.08
N ASP A 107 -20.36 -4.24 -2.27
CA ASP A 107 -20.91 -3.11 -1.50
C ASP A 107 -19.89 -2.51 -0.52
N PHE A 108 -18.89 -3.28 -0.08
CA PHE A 108 -17.84 -2.83 0.81
C PHE A 108 -16.63 -2.20 0.09
N GLY A 109 -16.52 -2.36 -1.24
CA GLY A 109 -15.36 -1.92 -2.02
C GLY A 109 -14.95 -2.91 -3.13
N THR A 110 -13.65 -3.09 -3.37
CA THR A 110 -13.16 -3.99 -4.44
C THR A 110 -12.20 -5.05 -3.92
N VAL A 111 -12.16 -6.18 -4.63
CA VAL A 111 -11.20 -7.26 -4.41
C VAL A 111 -10.50 -7.59 -5.73
N GLU A 112 -9.18 -7.51 -5.74
CA GLU A 112 -8.32 -7.78 -6.90
C GLU A 112 -7.28 -8.83 -6.54
N GLN A 113 -7.04 -9.81 -7.43
CA GLN A 113 -5.93 -10.74 -7.24
C GLN A 113 -4.61 -10.06 -7.65
N TRP A 114 -3.66 -10.00 -6.72
CA TRP A 114 -2.39 -9.31 -6.90
C TRP A 114 -1.27 -10.20 -7.43
N ASP A 115 -1.38 -11.50 -7.22
CA ASP A 115 -0.40 -12.49 -7.69
C ASP A 115 -1.17 -13.62 -8.37
N ALA A 116 -0.89 -13.91 -9.64
CA ALA A 116 -1.58 -14.97 -10.37
C ALA A 116 -1.20 -16.38 -9.85
N ASP A 117 -0.01 -16.53 -9.29
CA ASP A 117 0.55 -17.80 -8.86
C ASP A 117 0.34 -18.07 -7.35
N ARG A 118 -0.14 -17.07 -6.61
CA ARG A 118 -0.37 -17.16 -5.16
C ARG A 118 -1.74 -16.60 -4.81
N PRO A 119 -2.44 -17.16 -3.81
CA PRO A 119 -3.72 -16.61 -3.36
C PRO A 119 -3.50 -15.34 -2.51
N LEU A 120 -3.03 -14.27 -3.16
CA LEU A 120 -2.79 -12.94 -2.60
C LEU A 120 -3.73 -11.95 -3.27
N TYR A 121 -4.49 -11.23 -2.45
CA TYR A 121 -5.55 -10.33 -2.87
C TYR A 121 -5.35 -8.94 -2.26
N LEU A 122 -5.61 -7.91 -3.05
CA LEU A 122 -5.83 -6.55 -2.60
C LEU A 122 -7.32 -6.35 -2.36
N VAL A 123 -7.66 -5.88 -1.16
CA VAL A 123 -9.00 -5.43 -0.83
C VAL A 123 -8.96 -3.93 -0.62
N LYS A 124 -9.69 -3.18 -1.45
CA LYS A 124 -9.88 -1.75 -1.30
C LYS A 124 -11.23 -1.52 -0.64
N LEU A 125 -11.23 -1.16 0.63
CA LEU A 125 -12.42 -0.93 1.42
C LEU A 125 -12.87 0.53 1.34
N THR A 126 -14.13 0.76 0.98
CA THR A 126 -14.80 2.07 0.98
C THR A 126 -15.91 2.17 2.02
N SER A 127 -16.22 1.04 2.69
CA SER A 127 -17.15 0.93 3.82
C SER A 127 -16.39 0.78 5.14
N ALA A 128 -17.09 0.93 6.27
CA ALA A 128 -16.53 0.66 7.60
C ALA A 128 -16.30 -0.84 7.85
N ASN A 129 -17.03 -1.72 7.15
CA ASN A 129 -16.99 -3.16 7.38
C ASN A 129 -16.99 -3.95 6.07
N ALA A 130 -16.41 -5.14 6.09
CA ALA A 130 -16.53 -6.15 5.04
C ALA A 130 -16.59 -7.56 5.62
N GLU A 131 -17.39 -8.40 4.99
CA GLU A 131 -17.38 -9.85 5.16
C GLU A 131 -17.02 -10.48 3.83
N ILE A 132 -15.92 -11.23 3.78
CA ILE A 132 -15.34 -11.72 2.54
C ILE A 132 -15.24 -13.23 2.61
N ALA A 133 -16.07 -13.91 1.81
CA ALA A 133 -16.12 -15.36 1.77
C ALA A 133 -14.86 -15.95 1.11
N ILE A 134 -14.30 -16.96 1.78
CA ILE A 134 -13.22 -17.82 1.32
C ILE A 134 -13.84 -19.04 0.62
N LYS A 135 -13.40 -19.31 -0.61
CA LYS A 135 -13.79 -20.48 -1.39
C LYS A 135 -12.65 -21.49 -1.42
N GLY A 136 -12.99 -22.78 -1.51
CA GLY A 136 -12.02 -23.88 -1.64
C GLY A 136 -11.55 -24.47 -0.31
N GLU A 137 -10.92 -25.65 -0.39
CA GLU A 137 -10.39 -26.39 0.76
C GLU A 137 -8.88 -26.21 0.87
N VAL A 138 -8.35 -26.29 2.08
CA VAL A 138 -6.91 -26.20 2.35
C VAL A 138 -6.22 -27.47 1.84
N GLN A 139 -5.26 -27.31 0.93
CA GLN A 139 -4.33 -28.39 0.54
C GLN A 139 -3.09 -28.44 1.43
#